data_AF-A0A644UXM5-F1
#
_entry.id   AF-A0A644UXM5-F1
#
_cell.length_a   1.000
_cell.length_b   1.000
_cell.length_c   1.000
_cell.angle_alpha   90.00
_cell.angle_beta   90.00
_cell.angle_gamma   90.00
#
_symmetry.space_group_name_H-M   'P 1'
#
loop_
_entity.id
_entity.type
_entity.pdbx_description
1 polymer ?
#
loop_
_entity_poly.entity_id
_entity_poly.type
_entity_poly.pdbx_seq_one_letter_code
_entity_poly.pdbx_strand_id
1 'polypeptide(L)'
;MINRAIFQNLKNDLLHSNKIIVLYGARQTGKTTLADQIISSFEGRVLKINADELKYIDVFSSRDFNKMSLLVDGQDLLFIDEAQRIPDIGINLKILQDALPELKILVTGSSFFDLAGKISEPLTGRTITYTLYPFSLTEIRAQKSIFEI
;
A
#
# COMPACT_ATOMS: atom_id res chain seq x y z
N MET A 1 8.31 6.41 18.73
CA MET A 1 7.81 6.25 17.33
C MET A 1 6.35 6.66 17.35
N ILE A 2 5.98 7.73 16.65
CA ILE A 2 4.65 8.35 16.77
C ILE A 2 3.56 7.42 16.26
N ASN A 3 2.56 7.17 17.10
CA ASN A 3 1.44 6.29 16.77
C ASN A 3 0.52 7.00 15.78
N ARG A 4 0.31 6.42 14.59
CA ARG A 4 -0.54 7.03 13.56
C ARG A 4 -2.01 6.75 13.85
N ALA A 5 -2.85 7.78 13.79
CA ALA A 5 -4.29 7.64 14.07
C ALA A 5 -4.99 6.61 13.16
N ILE A 6 -4.55 6.49 11.91
CA ILE A 6 -5.15 5.58 10.91
C ILE A 6 -4.69 4.12 11.05
N PHE A 7 -3.70 3.82 11.91
CA PHE A 7 -3.06 2.51 11.97
C PHE A 7 -4.06 1.36 12.19
N GLN A 8 -4.92 1.49 13.20
CA GLN A 8 -5.85 0.42 13.56
C GLN A 8 -6.90 0.17 12.47
N ASN A 9 -7.46 1.24 11.91
CA ASN A 9 -8.47 1.12 10.85
C ASN A 9 -7.87 0.50 9.58
N LEU A 10 -6.68 0.96 9.17
CA LEU A 10 -5.99 0.42 8.01
C LEU A 10 -5.67 -1.06 8.21
N LYS A 11 -5.12 -1.43 9.38
CA LYS A 11 -4.83 -2.83 9.73
C LYS A 11 -6.11 -3.69 9.67
N ASN A 12 -7.19 -3.22 10.28
CA ASN A 12 -8.47 -3.93 10.30
C ASN A 12 -9.00 -4.17 8.88
N ASP A 13 -8.98 -3.13 8.04
CA ASP A 13 -9.43 -3.26 6.66
C ASP A 13 -8.55 -4.19 5.84
N LEU A 14 -7.22 -4.16 6.03
CA LEU A 14 -6.30 -5.06 5.36
C LEU A 14 -6.57 -6.54 5.71
N LEU A 15 -6.89 -6.81 6.98
CA LEU A 15 -7.14 -8.17 7.46
C LEU A 15 -8.51 -8.69 7.03
N HIS A 16 -9.54 -7.85 7.09
CA HIS A 16 -10.93 -8.29 6.98
C HIS A 16 -11.62 -7.93 5.67
N SER A 17 -11.01 -7.08 4.84
CA SER A 17 -11.51 -6.76 3.50
C SER A 17 -10.76 -7.54 2.41
N ASN A 18 -11.43 -7.80 1.30
CA ASN A 18 -10.80 -8.29 0.06
C ASN A 18 -10.49 -7.13 -0.91
N LYS A 19 -10.61 -5.89 -0.43
CA LYS A 19 -10.27 -4.69 -1.19
C LYS A 19 -8.78 -4.38 -1.12
N ILE A 20 -8.26 -3.80 -2.18
CA ILE A 20 -6.90 -3.29 -2.22
C ILE A 20 -6.82 -2.07 -1.29
N ILE A 21 -5.88 -2.07 -0.36
CA ILE A 21 -5.64 -0.93 0.51
C ILE A 21 -4.63 -0.01 -0.15
N VAL A 22 -5.00 1.26 -0.33
CA VAL A 22 -4.15 2.28 -0.96
C VAL A 22 -3.82 3.35 0.06
N LEU A 23 -2.52 3.51 0.39
CA LEU A 23 -2.02 4.50 1.32
C LEU A 23 -1.32 5.65 0.59
N TYR A 24 -2.01 6.78 0.50
CA TYR A 24 -1.49 8.02 -0.03
C TYR A 24 -0.77 8.84 1.03
N GLY A 25 0.03 9.82 0.59
CA GLY A 25 0.59 10.85 1.47
C GLY A 25 1.85 11.46 0.87
N ALA A 26 2.16 12.71 1.22
CA ALA A 26 3.34 13.38 0.69
C ALA A 26 4.64 12.61 1.00
N ARG A 27 5.73 12.95 0.29
CA ARG A 27 7.05 12.42 0.64
C ARG A 27 7.36 12.73 2.11
N GLN A 28 8.06 11.82 2.77
CA GLN A 28 8.52 11.96 4.17
C GLN A 28 7.40 12.04 5.23
N THR A 29 6.14 11.66 4.92
CA THR A 29 5.07 11.55 5.94
C THR A 29 5.10 10.25 6.75
N GLY A 30 6.03 9.33 6.45
CA GLY A 30 6.16 8.05 7.16
C GLY A 30 5.29 6.91 6.61
N LYS A 31 4.95 6.92 5.32
CA LYS A 31 4.12 5.87 4.67
C LYS A 31 4.74 4.47 4.77
N THR A 32 5.98 4.32 4.31
CA THR A 32 6.73 3.06 4.37
C THR A 32 6.85 2.59 5.81
N THR A 33 7.12 3.51 6.73
CA THR A 33 7.19 3.24 8.16
C THR A 33 5.86 2.69 8.72
N LEU A 34 4.73 3.30 8.36
CA LEU A 34 3.41 2.82 8.77
C LEU A 34 3.10 1.45 8.15
N ALA A 35 3.41 1.25 6.87
CA ALA A 35 3.24 -0.02 6.19
C ALA A 35 4.07 -1.13 6.86
N ASP A 36 5.32 -0.85 7.24
CA ASP A 36 6.19 -1.80 7.94
C ASP A 36 5.65 -2.18 9.33
N GLN A 37 5.04 -1.23 10.05
CA GLN A 37 4.34 -1.54 11.31
C GLN A 37 3.13 -2.46 11.09
N ILE A 38 2.40 -2.28 9.99
CA ILE A 38 1.25 -3.13 9.67
C ILE A 38 1.75 -4.53 9.29
N ILE A 39 2.72 -4.61 8.38
CA ILE A 39 3.33 -5.85 7.88
C ILE A 39 3.95 -6.67 9.00
N SER A 40 4.69 -6.04 9.92
CA SER A 40 5.28 -6.74 11.07
C SER A 40 4.24 -7.33 12.03
N SER A 41 2.99 -6.87 11.94
CA SER A 41 1.87 -7.37 12.75
C SER A 41 0.91 -8.28 11.97
N PHE A 42 1.24 -8.59 10.70
CA PHE A 42 0.49 -9.47 9.83
C PHE A 42 1.00 -10.91 9.97
N GLU A 43 0.09 -11.87 10.09
CA GLU A 43 0.42 -13.29 10.15
C GLU A 43 0.34 -13.89 8.75
N GLY A 44 1.49 -14.29 8.19
CA GLY A 44 1.57 -14.87 6.85
C GLY A 44 2.85 -14.50 6.11
N ARG A 45 3.00 -15.02 4.90
CA ARG A 45 4.10 -14.69 4.00
C ARG A 45 3.81 -13.37 3.29
N VAL A 46 4.76 -12.44 3.39
CA VAL A 46 4.63 -11.10 2.84
C VAL A 46 5.71 -10.89 1.78
N LEU A 47 5.27 -10.49 0.60
CA LEU A 47 6.16 -9.98 -0.44
C LEU A 47 6.16 -8.46 -0.43
N LYS A 48 7.30 -7.87 -0.05
CA LYS A 48 7.54 -6.43 -0.10
C LYS A 48 8.30 -6.06 -1.37
N ILE A 49 7.77 -5.10 -2.10
CA ILE A 49 8.29 -4.59 -3.36
C ILE A 49 8.48 -3.08 -3.25
N ASN A 50 9.63 -2.60 -3.72
CA ASN A 50 9.86 -1.18 -3.95
C ASN A 50 9.80 -0.91 -5.46
N ALA A 51 8.85 -0.08 -5.89
CA ALA A 51 8.64 0.23 -7.30
C ALA A 51 9.71 1.14 -7.92
N ASP A 52 10.72 1.58 -7.16
CA ASP A 52 11.93 2.21 -7.71
C ASP A 52 12.94 1.16 -8.24
N GLU A 53 12.79 -0.14 -7.91
CA GLU A 53 13.65 -1.20 -8.43
C GLU A 53 13.16 -1.75 -9.78
N LEU A 54 14.01 -1.67 -10.82
CA LEU A 54 13.66 -2.04 -12.22
C LEU A 54 13.07 -3.44 -12.39
N LYS A 55 13.59 -4.45 -11.68
CA LYS A 55 13.13 -5.85 -11.79
C LYS A 55 11.63 -6.01 -11.52
N TYR A 56 11.05 -5.17 -10.66
CA TYR A 56 9.62 -5.22 -10.35
C TYR A 56 8.80 -4.44 -11.38
N ILE A 57 9.33 -3.31 -11.87
CA ILE A 57 8.70 -2.56 -12.94
C ILE A 57 8.48 -3.44 -14.17
N ASP A 58 9.48 -4.24 -14.58
CA ASP A 58 9.38 -5.11 -15.75
C ASP A 58 8.31 -6.20 -15.58
N VAL A 59 8.19 -6.77 -14.37
CA VAL A 59 7.17 -7.79 -14.09
C VAL A 59 5.77 -7.19 -14.17
N PHE A 60 5.51 -6.09 -13.47
CA PHE A 60 4.16 -5.52 -13.45
C PHE A 60 3.82 -4.80 -14.77
N SER A 61 4.74 -4.11 -15.43
CA SER A 61 4.44 -3.41 -16.69
C SER A 61 4.07 -4.34 -17.85
N SER A 62 4.42 -5.63 -17.75
CA SER A 62 4.14 -6.62 -18.80
C SER A 62 2.66 -6.98 -18.95
N ARG A 63 1.81 -6.69 -17.95
CA ARG A 63 0.41 -7.16 -17.85
C ARG A 63 0.25 -8.68 -17.96
N ASP A 64 1.33 -9.43 -17.77
CA ASP A 64 1.36 -10.88 -17.88
C ASP A 64 0.99 -11.49 -16.53
N PHE A 65 -0.23 -12.04 -16.43
CA PHE A 65 -0.70 -12.70 -15.23
C PHE A 65 0.23 -13.84 -14.80
N ASN A 66 0.82 -14.60 -15.72
CA ASN A 66 1.68 -15.73 -15.35
C ASN A 66 2.95 -15.26 -14.64
N LYS A 67 3.53 -14.13 -15.07
CA LYS A 67 4.69 -13.54 -14.38
C LYS A 67 4.32 -13.00 -13.01
N MET A 68 3.19 -12.31 -12.91
CA MET A 68 2.71 -11.77 -11.64
C MET A 68 2.33 -12.88 -10.66
N SER A 69 1.67 -13.94 -11.12
CA SER A 69 1.26 -15.08 -10.29
C SER A 69 2.48 -15.85 -9.77
N LEU A 70 3.49 -16.08 -10.61
CA LEU A 70 4.77 -16.65 -10.17
C LEU A 70 5.48 -15.78 -9.12
N LEU A 71 5.42 -14.46 -9.28
CA LEU A 71 6.05 -13.54 -8.33
C LEU A 71 5.37 -13.57 -6.95
N VAL A 72 4.03 -13.65 -6.92
CA VAL A 72 3.24 -13.65 -5.67
C VAL A 72 2.92 -15.06 -5.17
N ASP A 73 3.50 -16.10 -5.77
CA ASP A 73 3.16 -17.47 -5.41
C ASP A 73 3.48 -17.76 -3.93
N GLY A 74 2.49 -18.34 -3.26
CA GLY A 74 2.51 -18.59 -1.83
C GLY A 74 2.46 -17.36 -0.93
N GLN A 75 2.35 -16.14 -1.45
CA GLN A 75 2.27 -14.94 -0.61
C GLN A 75 0.84 -14.70 -0.17
N ASP A 76 0.69 -14.31 1.10
CA ASP A 76 -0.61 -13.95 1.67
C ASP A 76 -0.86 -12.43 1.56
N LEU A 77 0.23 -11.64 1.54
CA LEU A 77 0.20 -10.19 1.37
C LEU A 77 1.25 -9.72 0.37
N LEU A 78 0.80 -8.95 -0.62
CA LEU A 78 1.64 -8.17 -1.52
C LEU A 78 1.66 -6.71 -1.05
N PHE A 79 2.85 -6.20 -0.74
CA PHE A 79 3.08 -4.79 -0.46
C PHE A 79 3.91 -4.13 -1.58
N ILE A 80 3.41 -3.04 -2.18
CA ILE A 80 4.12 -2.26 -3.20
C ILE A 80 4.31 -0.82 -2.72
N ASP A 81 5.56 -0.44 -2.48
CA ASP A 81 5.93 0.94 -2.14
C ASP A 81 6.09 1.79 -3.41
N GLU A 82 5.62 3.03 -3.38
CA GLU A 82 5.66 4.01 -4.49
C GLU A 82 5.05 3.48 -5.80
N ALA A 83 3.91 2.80 -5.70
CA ALA A 83 3.22 2.08 -6.78
C ALA A 83 2.95 2.94 -8.04
N GLN A 84 2.86 4.26 -7.94
CA GLN A 84 2.72 5.15 -9.09
C GLN A 84 3.91 5.13 -10.05
N ARG A 85 5.05 4.59 -9.63
CA ARG A 85 6.22 4.39 -10.49
C ARG A 85 5.98 3.31 -11.56
N ILE A 86 5.13 2.34 -11.27
CA ILE A 86 4.80 1.27 -12.21
C ILE A 86 3.80 1.82 -13.25
N PRO A 87 4.10 1.71 -14.56
CA PRO A 87 3.13 1.99 -15.61
C PRO A 87 1.91 1.06 -15.49
N ASP A 88 0.72 1.61 -15.70
CA ASP A 88 -0.54 0.85 -15.71
C ASP A 88 -0.82 0.00 -14.46
N ILE A 89 -0.26 0.39 -13.31
CA ILE A 89 -0.36 -0.38 -12.07
C ILE A 89 -1.82 -0.75 -11.71
N GLY A 90 -2.79 0.13 -11.97
CA GLY A 90 -4.20 -0.15 -11.70
C GLY A 90 -4.72 -1.39 -12.45
N ILE A 91 -4.33 -1.61 -13.70
CA ILE A 91 -4.73 -2.78 -14.49
C ILE A 91 -4.12 -4.05 -13.88
N ASN A 92 -2.86 -3.99 -13.47
CA ASN A 92 -2.16 -5.15 -12.89
C ASN A 92 -2.74 -5.55 -11.54
N LEU A 93 -3.01 -4.57 -10.69
CA LEU A 93 -3.68 -4.79 -9.40
C LEU A 93 -5.08 -5.35 -9.60
N LYS A 94 -5.80 -4.90 -10.64
CA LYS A 94 -7.11 -5.43 -11.01
C LYS A 94 -7.03 -6.91 -11.36
N ILE A 95 -6.10 -7.28 -12.24
CA ILE A 95 -5.88 -8.66 -12.68
C ILE A 95 -5.54 -9.55 -11.48
N LEU A 96 -4.63 -9.11 -10.62
CA LEU A 96 -4.24 -9.86 -9.42
C LEU A 96 -5.41 -10.06 -8.46
N GLN A 97 -6.17 -9.01 -8.16
CA GLN A 97 -7.31 -9.12 -7.25
C GLN A 97 -8.44 -9.99 -7.81
N ASP A 98 -8.69 -9.93 -9.12
CA ASP A 98 -9.72 -10.76 -9.77
C ASP A 98 -9.32 -12.25 -9.79
N ALA A 99 -8.03 -12.54 -10.01
CA ALA A 99 -7.53 -13.91 -10.11
C ALA A 99 -7.18 -14.54 -8.75
N LEU A 100 -6.76 -13.73 -7.77
CA LEU A 100 -6.28 -14.15 -6.46
C LEU A 100 -7.00 -13.36 -5.35
N PRO A 101 -8.30 -13.61 -5.10
CA PRO A 101 -9.10 -12.84 -4.15
C PRO A 101 -8.64 -12.95 -2.69
N GLU A 102 -7.91 -14.02 -2.35
CA GLU A 102 -7.35 -14.23 -1.01
C GLU A 102 -6.04 -13.45 -0.78
N LEU A 103 -5.34 -13.06 -1.85
CA LEU A 103 -4.12 -12.26 -1.75
C LEU A 103 -4.47 -10.86 -1.27
N LYS A 104 -4.00 -10.50 -0.07
CA LYS A 104 -4.12 -9.13 0.42
C LYS A 104 -3.15 -8.23 -0.35
N ILE A 105 -3.59 -7.03 -0.68
CA ILE A 105 -2.78 -6.07 -1.45
C ILE A 105 -2.77 -4.73 -0.71
N LEU A 106 -1.58 -4.27 -0.35
CA LEU A 106 -1.33 -2.95 0.20
C LEU A 106 -0.40 -2.19 -0.75
N VAL A 107 -0.78 -0.99 -1.17
CA VAL A 107 0.07 -0.15 -2.02
C VAL A 107 0.21 1.24 -1.42
N THR A 108 1.37 1.87 -1.60
CA THR A 108 1.57 3.28 -1.24
C THR A 108 1.78 4.14 -2.47
N GLY A 109 1.53 5.44 -2.33
CA GLY A 109 2.00 6.40 -3.33
C GLY A 109 2.21 7.80 -2.78
N SER A 110 3.32 8.43 -3.18
CA SER A 110 3.64 9.80 -2.76
C SER A 110 2.84 10.88 -3.48
N SER A 111 2.29 10.56 -4.66
CA SER A 111 1.48 11.46 -5.46
C SER A 111 0.05 10.91 -5.58
N PHE A 112 -0.90 11.55 -4.89
CA PHE A 112 -2.30 11.17 -4.94
C PHE A 112 -2.83 11.23 -6.38
N PHE A 113 -2.57 12.33 -7.11
CA PHE A 113 -3.08 12.52 -8.46
C PHE A 113 -2.54 11.50 -9.46
N ASP A 114 -1.24 11.21 -9.42
CA ASP A 114 -0.63 10.26 -10.37
C ASP A 114 -1.12 8.84 -10.13
N LEU A 115 -1.21 8.43 -8.86
CA LEU A 115 -1.68 7.09 -8.53
C LEU A 115 -3.19 6.97 -8.73
N ALA A 116 -3.98 7.93 -8.24
CA ALA A 116 -5.43 7.95 -8.44
C ALA A 116 -5.79 7.95 -9.93
N GLY A 117 -5.11 8.72 -10.78
CA GLY A 117 -5.31 8.70 -12.23
C GLY A 117 -5.02 7.31 -12.84
N LYS A 118 -4.01 6.59 -12.33
CA LYS A 118 -3.65 5.24 -12.81
C LYS A 118 -4.53 4.12 -12.28
N ILE A 119 -5.21 4.31 -11.15
CA ILE A 119 -5.99 3.25 -10.49
C ILE A 119 -7.51 3.49 -10.44
N SER A 120 -7.99 4.72 -10.66
CA SER A 120 -9.39 5.08 -10.46
C SER A 120 -10.34 4.27 -11.34
N GLU A 121 -10.12 4.23 -12.66
CA GLU A 121 -10.98 3.45 -13.57
C GLU A 121 -10.81 1.93 -13.37
N PRO A 122 -9.58 1.36 -13.33
CA PRO A 122 -9.44 -0.09 -13.19
C PRO A 122 -9.94 -0.66 -11.87
N LEU A 123 -9.88 0.11 -10.77
CA LEU A 123 -10.15 -0.38 -9.41
C LEU A 123 -11.41 0.22 -8.77
N THR A 124 -12.32 0.81 -9.55
CA THR A 124 -13.56 1.39 -9.02
C THR A 124 -14.32 0.38 -8.13
N GLY A 125 -14.62 0.75 -6.88
CA GLY A 125 -15.32 -0.08 -5.90
C GLY A 125 -14.46 -1.18 -5.23
N ARG A 126 -13.22 -1.37 -5.68
CA ARG A 126 -12.33 -2.46 -5.25
C ARG A 126 -11.19 -2.02 -4.34
N THR A 127 -11.08 -0.72 -4.07
CA THR A 127 -10.07 -0.14 -3.18
C THR A 127 -10.68 0.47 -1.93
N ILE A 128 -9.91 0.46 -0.85
CA ILE A 128 -10.10 1.35 0.31
C ILE A 128 -8.90 2.29 0.35
N THR A 129 -9.16 3.58 0.41
CA THR A 129 -8.11 4.60 0.35
C THR A 129 -7.90 5.26 1.71
N TYR A 130 -6.64 5.40 2.07
CA TYR A 130 -6.18 6.09 3.26
C TYR A 130 -5.21 7.20 2.84
N THR A 131 -5.29 8.35 3.52
CA THR A 131 -4.34 9.46 3.30
C THR A 131 -3.56 9.71 4.58
N LEU A 132 -2.25 9.53 4.50
CA LEU A 132 -1.31 9.83 5.57
C LEU A 132 -0.81 11.27 5.45
N TYR A 133 -1.39 12.13 6.29
CA TYR A 133 -0.93 13.51 6.45
C TYR A 133 0.38 13.58 7.26
N PRO A 134 1.06 14.74 7.30
CA PRO A 134 2.06 15.02 8.33
C PRO A 134 1.49 14.78 9.74
N PHE A 135 2.38 14.64 10.72
CA PHE A 135 1.94 14.43 12.10
C PHE A 135 1.02 15.58 12.54
N SER A 136 -0.15 15.22 13.04
CA SER A 136 -1.04 16.16 13.70
C SER A 136 -0.45 16.59 15.04
N LEU A 137 -0.82 17.78 15.51
CA LEU A 137 -0.41 18.24 16.83
C LEU A 137 -0.81 17.26 17.94
N THR A 138 -1.98 16.62 17.81
CA THR A 138 -2.45 15.60 18.75
C THR A 138 -1.54 14.37 18.78
N GLU A 139 -1.10 13.88 17.61
CA GLU A 139 -0.16 12.75 17.51
C GLU A 139 1.21 13.10 18.13
N ILE A 140 1.67 14.35 17.98
CA ILE A 140 2.92 14.83 18.58
C ILE A 140 2.76 14.94 20.11
N ARG A 141 1.68 15.57 20.60
CA ARG A 141 1.39 15.75 22.04
C ARG A 141 1.22 14.43 22.79
N ALA A 142 0.76 13.38 22.11
CA ALA A 142 0.65 12.06 22.72
C ALA A 142 2.02 11.43 23.07
N GLN A 143 3.13 11.96 22.53
CA GLN A 143 4.48 11.42 22.77
C GLN A 143 5.51 12.42 23.27
N LYS A 144 5.25 13.72 23.12
CA LYS A 144 6.17 14.78 23.52
C LYS A 144 5.56 15.67 24.60
N SER A 145 6.39 16.12 25.53
CA SER A 145 6.00 17.15 26.50
C SER A 145 5.69 18.47 25.76
N ILE A 146 4.83 19.32 26.33
CA ILE A 146 4.54 20.67 25.82
C ILE A 146 5.83 21.49 25.63
N PHE A 147 6.86 21.22 26.42
CA PHE A 147 8.15 21.91 26.31
C PHE A 147 8.97 21.46 25.08
N GLU A 148 8.69 20.30 24.51
CA GLU A 148 9.44 19.68 23.40
C GLU A 148 8.75 19.84 22.03
N ILE A 149 7.63 20.56 21.99
CA ILE A 149 6.81 20.83 20.79
C ILE A 149 7.02 22.28 20.37
#